data_AF-X1J763-F1
#
_entry.id   AF-X1J763-F1
#
_cell.length_a   1.000
_cell.length_b   1.000
_cell.length_c   1.000
_cell.angle_alpha   90.00
_cell.angle_beta   90.00
_cell.angle_gamma   90.00
#
_symmetry.space_group_name_H-M   'P 1'
#
loop_
_entity.id
_entity.type
_entity.pdbx_description
1 polymer ?
#
loop_
_entity_poly.entity_id
_entity_poly.type
_entity_poly.pdbx_seq_one_letter_code
_entity_poly.pdbx_strand_id
1 'polypeptide(L)'
;WARRYLDELTGLIFEPGSASAYSSPNSVLVGQIVAEVSGKSYMEYARENILIPLGMKTTDFTYSSQAMISKAAAGAFLPDDVEGLIAMLDEIRRRGDGADFVREVDGDLAWMNRIHVFAPAGGGLIGPVTEVIRFLGMHLNGGEFEGVRILSPESVSLMQEMQLSTKGTPLGFGLGWEVFDQAEHPHTQHPGGGVGIQTLMRLYPNEGLAIAIMSNLEGYDHVQVVDAAANVVFSMLGSDAEDDEPAVAFTPPIVDAEGNEVPGSIAVIET
;
A
#
# COMPACT_ATOMS: atom_id res chain seq x y z
N TRP A 1 -10.17 -8.53 -19.59
CA TRP A 1 -10.93 -8.39 -18.34
C TRP A 1 -11.25 -6.93 -18.05
N ALA A 2 -10.25 -6.05 -17.90
CA ALA A 2 -10.46 -4.64 -17.50
C ALA A 2 -11.50 -3.88 -18.34
N ARG A 3 -11.43 -3.92 -19.69
CA ARG A 3 -12.45 -3.28 -20.55
C ARG A 3 -13.87 -3.78 -20.24
N ARG A 4 -14.07 -5.10 -20.22
CA ARG A 4 -15.35 -5.71 -19.85
C ARG A 4 -15.83 -5.27 -18.47
N TYR A 5 -14.93 -5.24 -17.48
CA TYR A 5 -15.26 -4.78 -16.13
C TYR A 5 -15.72 -3.32 -16.12
N LEU A 6 -15.04 -2.44 -16.87
CA LEU A 6 -15.41 -1.04 -17.00
C LEU A 6 -16.72 -0.85 -17.79
N ASP A 7 -16.99 -1.68 -18.80
CA ASP A 7 -18.24 -1.65 -19.59
C ASP A 7 -19.48 -2.01 -18.76
N GLU A 8 -19.30 -2.75 -17.66
CA GLU A 8 -20.39 -3.11 -16.73
C GLU A 8 -20.77 -1.95 -15.78
N LEU A 9 -19.98 -0.85 -15.75
CA LEU A 9 -20.25 0.33 -14.91
C LEU A 9 -21.17 1.29 -15.65
N THR A 10 -22.36 1.53 -15.09
CA THR A 10 -23.47 2.18 -15.80
C THR A 10 -23.75 3.62 -15.40
N GLY A 11 -23.00 4.20 -14.45
CA GLY A 11 -23.24 5.57 -14.01
C GLY A 11 -22.17 6.12 -13.08
N LEU A 12 -22.11 7.45 -13.02
CA LEU A 12 -21.32 8.19 -12.05
C LEU A 12 -22.15 8.36 -10.76
N ILE A 13 -21.47 8.27 -9.62
CA ILE A 13 -22.09 8.52 -8.30
C ILE A 13 -22.23 10.02 -8.00
N PHE A 14 -21.46 10.87 -8.69
CA PHE A 14 -21.55 12.33 -8.68
C PHE A 14 -20.84 12.92 -9.92
N GLU A 15 -21.07 14.20 -10.20
CA GLU A 15 -20.39 14.91 -11.29
C GLU A 15 -18.87 14.94 -11.09
N PRO A 16 -18.05 14.68 -12.12
CA PRO A 16 -16.59 14.68 -12.00
C PRO A 16 -16.06 15.99 -11.40
N GLY A 17 -15.16 15.88 -10.42
CA GLY A 17 -14.57 17.01 -9.72
C GLY A 17 -15.49 17.72 -8.72
N SER A 18 -16.75 17.29 -8.53
CA SER A 18 -17.64 17.88 -7.53
C SER A 18 -17.42 17.35 -6.11
N ALA A 19 -16.94 16.12 -5.98
CA ALA A 19 -16.64 15.42 -4.74
C ALA A 19 -15.58 14.33 -4.97
N SER A 20 -15.12 13.69 -3.90
CA SER A 20 -14.22 12.53 -3.91
C SER A 20 -14.89 11.32 -3.27
N ALA A 21 -14.54 10.14 -3.78
CA ALA A 21 -14.86 8.86 -3.19
C ALA A 21 -13.82 7.84 -3.66
N TYR A 22 -13.45 6.93 -2.77
CA TYR A 22 -12.57 5.83 -3.13
C TYR A 22 -13.23 4.97 -4.22
N SER A 23 -12.49 4.63 -5.27
CA SER A 23 -13.00 3.90 -6.42
C SER A 23 -11.90 3.05 -7.06
N SER A 24 -11.88 1.75 -6.72
CA SER A 24 -11.03 0.78 -7.43
C SER A 24 -11.26 0.76 -8.95
N PRO A 25 -12.51 0.93 -9.47
CA PRO A 25 -12.72 1.12 -10.91
C PRO A 25 -11.94 2.27 -11.53
N ASN A 26 -11.79 3.40 -10.84
CA ASN A 26 -11.04 4.54 -11.36
C ASN A 26 -9.57 4.17 -11.56
N SER A 27 -8.98 3.42 -10.62
CA SER A 27 -7.61 2.95 -10.74
C SER A 27 -7.44 1.96 -11.92
N VAL A 28 -8.41 1.07 -12.13
CA VAL A 28 -8.43 0.18 -13.31
C VAL A 28 -8.52 0.98 -14.62
N LEU A 29 -9.33 2.05 -14.64
CA LEU A 29 -9.43 2.96 -15.79
C LEU A 29 -8.09 3.66 -16.07
N VAL A 30 -7.42 4.20 -15.04
CA VAL A 30 -6.08 4.79 -15.18
C VAL A 30 -5.09 3.76 -15.71
N GLY A 31 -5.14 2.52 -15.22
CA GLY A 31 -4.32 1.41 -15.75
C GLY A 31 -4.57 1.12 -17.24
N GLN A 32 -5.83 1.24 -17.71
CA GLN A 32 -6.14 1.13 -19.13
C GLN A 32 -5.60 2.31 -19.95
N ILE A 33 -5.64 3.53 -19.42
CA ILE A 33 -5.06 4.71 -20.07
C ILE A 33 -3.56 4.52 -20.25
N VAL A 34 -2.85 4.09 -19.19
CA VAL A 34 -1.41 3.77 -19.27
C VAL A 34 -1.15 2.74 -20.36
N ALA A 35 -1.97 1.68 -20.42
CA ALA A 35 -1.77 0.61 -21.38
C ALA A 35 -1.98 1.09 -22.84
N GLU A 36 -3.02 1.88 -23.09
CA GLU A 36 -3.33 2.42 -24.41
C GLU A 36 -2.26 3.41 -24.89
N VAL A 37 -1.82 4.31 -24.01
CA VAL A 37 -0.84 5.35 -24.34
C VAL A 37 0.57 4.76 -24.53
N SER A 38 0.96 3.80 -23.70
CA SER A 38 2.30 3.20 -23.76
C SER A 38 2.45 2.06 -24.76
N GLY A 39 1.34 1.44 -25.18
CA GLY A 39 1.34 0.22 -25.98
C GLY A 39 1.78 -1.05 -25.22
N LYS A 40 1.95 -0.97 -23.89
CA LYS A 40 2.32 -2.08 -23.01
C LYS A 40 1.14 -2.44 -22.10
N SER A 41 1.08 -3.65 -21.56
CA SER A 41 0.15 -3.88 -20.44
C SER A 41 0.56 -3.04 -19.24
N TYR A 42 -0.40 -2.68 -18.37
CA TYR A 42 -0.08 -1.94 -17.15
C TYR A 42 0.99 -2.63 -16.30
N MET A 43 0.93 -3.96 -16.17
CA MET A 43 1.91 -4.75 -15.41
C MET A 43 3.31 -4.66 -16.03
N GLU A 44 3.43 -4.76 -17.35
CA GLU A 44 4.72 -4.59 -18.05
C GLU A 44 5.25 -3.17 -17.87
N TYR A 45 4.39 -2.16 -18.03
CA TYR A 45 4.78 -0.76 -17.84
C TYR A 45 5.31 -0.52 -16.42
N ALA A 46 4.57 -0.94 -15.40
CA ALA A 46 4.96 -0.77 -14.01
C ALA A 46 6.26 -1.51 -13.68
N ARG A 47 6.45 -2.74 -14.17
CA ARG A 47 7.72 -3.47 -14.01
C ARG A 47 8.88 -2.71 -14.61
N GLU A 48 8.78 -2.32 -15.88
CA GLU A 48 9.91 -1.77 -16.64
C GLU A 48 10.26 -0.34 -16.24
N ASN A 49 9.27 0.46 -15.83
CA ASN A 49 9.46 1.89 -15.59
C ASN A 49 9.47 2.27 -14.12
N ILE A 50 9.11 1.35 -13.21
CA ILE A 50 9.05 1.64 -11.76
C ILE A 50 9.80 0.56 -10.98
N LEU A 51 9.33 -0.70 -11.03
CA LEU A 51 9.84 -1.75 -10.13
C LEU A 51 11.30 -2.11 -10.43
N ILE A 52 11.64 -2.39 -11.69
CA ILE A 52 13.01 -2.75 -12.10
C ILE A 52 13.98 -1.59 -11.86
N PRO A 53 13.70 -0.33 -12.31
CA PRO A 53 14.58 0.80 -12.05
C PRO A 53 14.82 1.08 -10.57
N LEU A 54 13.81 0.91 -9.71
CA LEU A 54 13.97 1.08 -8.25
C LEU A 54 14.63 -0.12 -7.56
N GLY A 55 14.94 -1.19 -8.29
CA GLY A 55 15.54 -2.40 -7.72
C GLY A 55 14.58 -3.26 -6.89
N MET A 56 13.27 -3.12 -7.11
CA MET A 56 12.21 -3.90 -6.47
C MET A 56 12.08 -5.27 -7.16
N LYS A 57 13.06 -6.16 -6.91
CA LYS A 57 13.25 -7.43 -7.63
C LYS A 57 12.32 -8.55 -7.16
N THR A 58 11.75 -8.42 -5.98
CA THR A 58 10.82 -9.40 -5.37
C THR A 58 9.42 -8.82 -5.21
N THR A 59 9.11 -7.80 -6.00
CA THR A 59 7.80 -7.16 -6.10
C THR A 59 7.21 -7.39 -7.48
N ASP A 60 5.99 -7.96 -7.57
CA ASP A 60 5.32 -8.24 -8.85
C ASP A 60 3.80 -8.36 -8.65
N PHE A 61 3.03 -8.33 -9.75
CA PHE A 61 1.58 -8.57 -9.78
C PHE A 61 1.22 -10.06 -9.86
N THR A 62 2.21 -10.94 -9.78
CA THR A 62 2.04 -12.40 -9.73
C THR A 62 3.15 -12.99 -8.88
N TYR A 63 2.95 -14.21 -8.38
CA TYR A 63 4.03 -14.99 -7.76
C TYR A 63 5.03 -15.50 -8.82
N SER A 64 5.88 -14.61 -9.33
CA SER A 64 6.77 -14.88 -10.46
C SER A 64 8.09 -15.59 -10.12
N SER A 65 8.36 -15.87 -8.83
CA SER A 65 9.55 -16.60 -8.41
C SER A 65 9.31 -17.51 -7.19
N GLN A 66 10.10 -18.58 -7.08
CA GLN A 66 10.05 -19.45 -5.91
C GLN A 66 10.43 -18.71 -4.63
N ALA A 67 11.35 -17.73 -4.70
CA ALA A 67 11.73 -16.90 -3.57
C ALA A 67 10.52 -16.13 -3.02
N MET A 68 9.74 -15.48 -3.91
CA MET A 68 8.49 -14.83 -3.51
C MET A 68 7.50 -15.83 -2.92
N ILE A 69 7.29 -16.98 -3.58
CA ILE A 69 6.35 -18.01 -3.11
C ILE A 69 6.72 -18.52 -1.72
N SER A 70 8.00 -18.72 -1.43
CA SER A 70 8.48 -19.26 -0.16
C SER A 70 8.39 -18.31 1.02
N LYS A 71 8.37 -16.99 0.75
CA LYS A 71 8.35 -15.92 1.76
C LYS A 71 7.01 -15.17 1.81
N ALA A 72 6.10 -15.48 0.91
CA ALA A 72 4.81 -14.82 0.85
C ALA A 72 3.99 -15.14 2.11
N ALA A 73 3.62 -14.10 2.84
CA ALA A 73 2.68 -14.21 3.93
C ALA A 73 1.30 -14.66 3.43
N ALA A 74 0.59 -15.40 4.26
CA ALA A 74 -0.82 -15.68 4.08
C ALA A 74 -1.61 -14.84 5.09
N GLY A 75 -2.75 -14.30 4.67
CA GLY A 75 -3.58 -13.47 5.55
C GLY A 75 -4.12 -14.27 6.74
N ALA A 76 -4.31 -13.59 7.86
CA ALA A 76 -4.85 -14.14 9.08
C ALA A 76 -5.95 -13.24 9.64
N PHE A 77 -6.87 -13.86 10.37
CA PHE A 77 -8.01 -13.22 11.00
C PHE A 77 -8.11 -13.66 12.46
N LEU A 78 -8.82 -12.87 13.27
CA LEU A 78 -9.33 -13.35 14.54
C LEU A 78 -10.42 -14.41 14.28
N PRO A 79 -10.49 -15.50 15.07
CA PRO A 79 -11.47 -16.58 14.88
C PRO A 79 -12.92 -16.10 14.79
N ASP A 80 -13.28 -15.07 15.56
CA ASP A 80 -14.64 -14.51 15.60
C ASP A 80 -15.04 -13.82 14.28
N ASP A 81 -14.08 -13.41 13.46
CA ASP A 81 -14.32 -12.73 12.17
C ASP A 81 -14.46 -13.73 10.99
N VAL A 82 -14.12 -15.00 11.20
CA VAL A 82 -14.02 -16.02 10.12
C VAL A 82 -15.37 -16.32 9.49
N GLU A 83 -16.44 -16.44 10.29
CA GLU A 83 -17.77 -16.74 9.75
C GLU A 83 -18.28 -15.63 8.82
N GLY A 84 -18.05 -14.36 9.20
CA GLY A 84 -18.40 -13.21 8.37
C GLY A 84 -17.58 -13.17 7.07
N LEU A 85 -16.30 -13.52 7.14
CA LEU A 85 -15.45 -13.63 5.95
C LEU A 85 -15.93 -14.74 5.00
N ILE A 86 -16.23 -15.93 5.50
CA ILE A 86 -16.72 -17.04 4.66
C ILE A 86 -17.98 -16.61 3.92
N ALA A 87 -18.94 -16.01 4.62
CA ALA A 87 -20.17 -15.50 4.01
C ALA A 87 -19.91 -14.43 2.93
N MET A 88 -18.96 -13.52 3.17
CA MET A 88 -18.53 -12.53 2.16
C MET A 88 -17.92 -13.20 0.93
N LEU A 89 -17.03 -14.19 1.13
CA LEU A 89 -16.34 -14.88 0.04
C LEU A 89 -17.29 -15.73 -0.81
N ASP A 90 -18.29 -16.36 -0.18
CA ASP A 90 -19.39 -17.06 -0.86
C ASP A 90 -20.16 -16.14 -1.80
N GLU A 91 -20.39 -14.89 -1.39
CA GLU A 91 -21.12 -13.89 -2.19
C GLU A 91 -20.28 -13.38 -3.38
N ILE A 92 -18.99 -13.14 -3.18
CA ILE A 92 -18.09 -12.56 -4.19
C ILE A 92 -17.82 -13.55 -5.35
N ARG A 93 -17.86 -14.87 -5.11
CA ARG A 93 -17.46 -15.87 -6.11
C ARG A 93 -18.56 -16.90 -6.39
N ARG A 94 -19.18 -16.79 -7.57
CA ARG A 94 -20.02 -17.86 -8.19
C ARG A 94 -19.24 -19.16 -8.55
N ARG A 95 -18.14 -19.53 -7.87
CA ARG A 95 -17.21 -20.61 -8.27
C ARG A 95 -16.53 -21.45 -7.16
N GLY A 96 -16.89 -21.34 -5.88
CA GLY A 96 -16.31 -22.20 -4.82
C GLY A 96 -16.90 -21.91 -3.44
N ASP A 97 -16.56 -22.72 -2.44
CA ASP A 97 -16.97 -22.58 -1.04
C ASP A 97 -16.01 -21.63 -0.31
N GLY A 98 -16.52 -20.60 0.36
CA GLY A 98 -15.76 -19.63 1.15
C GLY A 98 -14.90 -20.29 2.23
N ALA A 99 -15.32 -21.45 2.74
CA ALA A 99 -14.55 -22.24 3.69
C ALA A 99 -13.23 -22.78 3.12
N ASP A 100 -13.12 -22.96 1.79
CA ASP A 100 -11.89 -23.42 1.13
C ASP A 100 -10.72 -22.42 1.29
N PHE A 101 -11.02 -21.18 1.69
CA PHE A 101 -10.01 -20.16 1.95
C PHE A 101 -9.40 -20.25 3.35
N VAL A 102 -10.00 -20.99 4.28
CA VAL A 102 -9.43 -21.22 5.61
C VAL A 102 -8.47 -22.40 5.53
N ARG A 103 -7.19 -22.18 5.83
CA ARG A 103 -6.17 -23.23 5.85
C ARG A 103 -6.22 -24.00 7.17
N GLU A 104 -6.22 -23.26 8.27
CA GLU A 104 -6.24 -23.80 9.64
C GLU A 104 -6.68 -22.71 10.62
N VAL A 105 -7.16 -23.13 11.79
CA VAL A 105 -7.38 -22.27 12.94
C VAL A 105 -6.46 -22.78 14.05
N ASP A 106 -5.57 -21.93 14.54
CA ASP A 106 -4.59 -22.24 15.56
C ASP A 106 -4.61 -21.16 16.65
N GLY A 107 -5.04 -21.56 17.86
CA GLY A 107 -5.23 -20.66 18.98
C GLY A 107 -6.17 -19.49 18.64
N ASP A 108 -5.64 -18.28 18.78
CA ASP A 108 -6.36 -17.02 18.58
C ASP A 108 -6.30 -16.51 17.13
N LEU A 109 -5.87 -17.35 16.18
CA LEU A 109 -5.73 -16.96 14.76
C LEU A 109 -6.32 -18.00 13.81
N ALA A 110 -7.04 -17.51 12.81
CA ALA A 110 -7.43 -18.27 11.64
C ALA A 110 -6.54 -17.90 10.45
N TRP A 111 -5.77 -18.87 9.99
CA TRP A 111 -4.82 -18.72 8.89
C TRP A 111 -5.48 -19.05 7.56
N MET A 112 -5.40 -18.14 6.61
CA MET A 112 -5.99 -18.33 5.29
C MET A 112 -5.03 -19.06 4.34
N ASN A 113 -5.60 -19.72 3.34
CA ASN A 113 -4.88 -20.02 2.11
C ASN A 113 -4.52 -18.70 1.42
N ARG A 114 -3.37 -18.66 0.73
CA ARG A 114 -2.93 -17.44 0.02
C ARG A 114 -3.96 -17.04 -1.04
N ILE A 115 -4.48 -15.82 -0.92
CA ILE A 115 -5.38 -15.23 -1.90
C ILE A 115 -4.59 -14.25 -2.74
N HIS A 116 -4.49 -14.53 -4.04
CA HIS A 116 -3.97 -13.57 -4.98
C HIS A 116 -5.11 -12.68 -5.49
N VAL A 117 -5.12 -11.41 -5.07
CA VAL A 117 -6.02 -10.39 -5.61
C VAL A 117 -5.47 -9.92 -6.96
N PHE A 118 -5.96 -10.48 -8.05
CA PHE A 118 -5.52 -10.07 -9.39
C PHE A 118 -6.37 -8.91 -9.91
N ALA A 119 -6.01 -7.69 -9.50
CA ALA A 119 -6.63 -6.45 -9.97
C ALA A 119 -5.58 -5.39 -10.35
N PRO A 120 -4.74 -5.63 -11.40
CA PRO A 120 -3.68 -4.70 -11.77
C PRO A 120 -4.19 -3.27 -11.92
N ALA A 121 -3.40 -2.32 -11.42
CA ALA A 121 -3.69 -0.89 -11.24
C ALA A 121 -4.63 -0.54 -10.07
N GLY A 122 -5.57 -1.42 -9.70
CA GLY A 122 -6.42 -1.24 -8.49
C GLY A 122 -5.85 -1.86 -7.22
N GLY A 123 -4.86 -2.75 -7.35
CA GLY A 123 -4.20 -3.47 -6.26
C GLY A 123 -3.43 -4.68 -6.80
N GLY A 124 -3.14 -5.64 -5.93
CA GLY A 124 -2.57 -6.94 -6.33
C GLY A 124 -1.05 -6.97 -6.53
N LEU A 125 -0.36 -5.86 -6.23
CA LEU A 125 1.10 -5.89 -6.14
C LEU A 125 1.51 -6.62 -4.87
N ILE A 126 2.44 -7.58 -5.00
CA ILE A 126 2.93 -8.43 -3.91
C ILE A 126 4.43 -8.18 -3.81
N GLY A 127 4.92 -7.88 -2.62
CA GLY A 127 6.35 -7.68 -2.38
C GLY A 127 6.64 -7.49 -0.89
N PRO A 128 7.93 -7.45 -0.50
CA PRO A 128 8.31 -7.21 0.88
C PRO A 128 8.28 -5.71 1.21
N VAL A 129 8.06 -5.39 2.49
CA VAL A 129 8.16 -4.00 3.00
C VAL A 129 9.51 -3.37 2.68
N THR A 130 10.57 -4.20 2.60
CA THR A 130 11.94 -3.77 2.28
C THR A 130 12.12 -3.26 0.85
N GLU A 131 11.18 -3.54 -0.04
CA GLU A 131 11.17 -2.96 -1.39
C GLU A 131 10.18 -1.80 -1.52
N VAL A 132 9.06 -1.83 -0.80
CA VAL A 132 8.10 -0.70 -0.72
C VAL A 132 8.80 0.58 -0.27
N ILE A 133 9.72 0.46 0.67
CA ILE A 133 10.43 1.63 1.21
C ILE A 133 11.27 2.36 0.15
N ARG A 134 11.69 1.69 -0.93
CA ARG A 134 12.39 2.31 -2.08
C ARG A 134 11.45 3.19 -2.90
N PHE A 135 10.21 2.76 -3.06
CA PHE A 135 9.14 3.56 -3.68
C PHE A 135 8.82 4.80 -2.83
N LEU A 136 8.77 4.65 -1.50
CA LEU A 136 8.56 5.78 -0.59
C LEU A 136 9.74 6.75 -0.60
N GLY A 137 10.98 6.25 -0.56
CA GLY A 137 12.18 7.06 -0.67
C GLY A 137 12.22 7.86 -1.99
N MET A 138 11.77 7.27 -3.10
CA MET A 138 11.62 7.99 -4.38
C MET A 138 10.65 9.17 -4.27
N HIS A 139 9.52 8.99 -3.60
CA HIS A 139 8.56 10.08 -3.37
C HIS A 139 9.05 11.13 -2.38
N LEU A 140 9.79 10.73 -1.35
CA LEU A 140 10.35 11.64 -0.35
C LEU A 140 11.44 12.52 -0.98
N ASN A 141 12.27 11.96 -1.86
CA ASN A 141 13.39 12.62 -2.51
C ASN A 141 13.03 13.26 -3.87
N GLY A 142 11.80 13.77 -4.01
CA GLY A 142 11.39 14.53 -5.20
C GLY A 142 11.48 13.75 -6.52
N GLY A 143 11.26 12.45 -6.47
CA GLY A 143 11.12 11.58 -7.64
C GLY A 143 12.33 10.71 -7.96
N GLU A 144 13.32 10.67 -7.08
CA GLU A 144 14.60 9.97 -7.27
C GLU A 144 14.98 9.10 -6.08
N PHE A 145 15.53 7.91 -6.32
CA PHE A 145 16.08 7.06 -5.25
C PHE A 145 17.36 6.38 -5.73
N GLU A 146 18.42 6.41 -4.91
CA GLU A 146 19.74 5.84 -5.24
C GLU A 146 20.26 6.26 -6.65
N GLY A 147 20.05 7.52 -7.04
CA GLY A 147 20.48 8.08 -8.33
C GLY A 147 19.57 7.73 -9.52
N VAL A 148 18.46 7.04 -9.30
CA VAL A 148 17.48 6.68 -10.33
C VAL A 148 16.23 7.56 -10.22
N ARG A 149 16.00 8.39 -11.23
CA ARG A 149 14.82 9.26 -11.32
C ARG A 149 13.66 8.56 -12.03
N ILE A 150 12.52 8.45 -11.34
CA ILE A 150 11.27 7.89 -11.87
C ILE A 150 10.27 9.00 -12.18
N LEU A 151 10.21 10.02 -11.30
CA LEU A 151 9.29 11.15 -11.42
C LEU A 151 10.07 12.47 -11.43
N SER A 152 9.49 13.50 -12.05
CA SER A 152 10.01 14.86 -11.85
C SER A 152 9.61 15.38 -10.46
N PRO A 153 10.36 16.31 -9.87
CA PRO A 153 9.98 16.93 -8.60
C PRO A 153 8.57 17.54 -8.65
N GLU A 154 8.22 18.18 -9.77
CA GLU A 154 6.89 18.78 -9.97
C GLU A 154 5.79 17.72 -9.99
N SER A 155 6.07 16.54 -10.55
CA SER A 155 5.12 15.43 -10.58
C SER A 155 4.89 14.89 -9.16
N VAL A 156 5.96 14.77 -8.36
CA VAL A 156 5.85 14.36 -6.95
C VAL A 156 5.05 15.38 -6.15
N SER A 157 5.34 16.67 -6.29
CA SER A 157 4.58 17.73 -5.62
C SER A 157 3.10 17.67 -6.00
N LEU A 158 2.78 17.53 -7.29
CA LEU A 158 1.39 17.42 -7.76
C LEU A 158 0.70 16.16 -7.20
N MET A 159 1.41 15.04 -7.07
CA MET A 159 0.85 13.81 -6.51
C MET A 159 0.48 13.95 -5.03
N GLN A 160 1.24 14.75 -4.27
CA GLN A 160 1.05 14.93 -2.83
C GLN A 160 0.22 16.18 -2.48
N GLU A 161 -0.12 17.02 -3.45
CA GLU A 161 -0.92 18.23 -3.24
C GLU A 161 -2.42 17.92 -3.09
N MET A 162 -3.05 18.53 -2.07
CA MET A 162 -4.50 18.46 -1.85
C MET A 162 -5.28 18.93 -3.09
N GLN A 163 -6.03 18.02 -3.71
CA GLN A 163 -6.91 18.38 -4.82
C GLN A 163 -8.17 19.06 -4.30
N LEU A 164 -8.63 20.06 -5.06
CA LEU A 164 -9.85 20.81 -4.75
C LEU A 164 -10.98 20.41 -5.70
N SER A 165 -12.21 20.45 -5.17
CA SER A 165 -13.41 20.34 -5.99
C SER A 165 -13.53 21.53 -6.95
N THR A 166 -14.44 21.44 -7.92
CA THR A 166 -14.79 22.57 -8.80
C THR A 166 -15.34 23.79 -8.06
N LYS A 167 -15.66 23.65 -6.77
CA LYS A 167 -16.08 24.74 -5.88
C LYS A 167 -14.99 25.19 -4.91
N GLY A 168 -13.76 24.69 -5.04
CA GLY A 168 -12.63 25.02 -4.17
C GLY A 168 -12.64 24.28 -2.82
N THR A 169 -13.43 23.21 -2.67
CA THR A 169 -13.49 22.43 -1.43
C THR A 169 -12.40 21.36 -1.41
N PRO A 170 -11.59 21.22 -0.33
CA PRO A 170 -10.61 20.14 -0.21
C PRO A 170 -11.26 18.76 -0.35
N LEU A 171 -10.65 17.89 -1.17
CA LEU A 171 -11.16 16.56 -1.45
C LEU A 171 -10.56 15.46 -0.56
N GLY A 172 -9.55 15.78 0.25
CA GLY A 172 -8.84 14.84 1.11
C GLY A 172 -7.76 14.00 0.41
N PHE A 173 -7.57 14.18 -0.91
CA PHE A 173 -6.66 13.38 -1.71
C PHE A 173 -5.82 14.23 -2.66
N GLY A 174 -4.58 13.79 -2.88
CA GLY A 174 -3.74 14.10 -4.03
C GLY A 174 -3.96 13.11 -5.17
N LEU A 175 -2.94 12.92 -6.01
CA LEU A 175 -2.96 11.87 -7.04
C LEU A 175 -2.34 10.59 -6.49
N GLY A 176 -3.20 9.73 -5.93
CA GLY A 176 -2.80 8.45 -5.35
C GLY A 176 -2.31 8.53 -3.91
N TRP A 177 -2.62 9.62 -3.20
CA TRP A 177 -2.32 9.82 -1.78
C TRP A 177 -3.49 10.46 -1.06
N GLU A 178 -3.81 10.03 0.16
CA GLU A 178 -4.55 10.84 1.13
C GLU A 178 -3.66 11.95 1.65
N VAL A 179 -4.22 13.14 1.87
CA VAL A 179 -3.45 14.34 2.25
C VAL A 179 -3.95 14.90 3.58
N PHE A 180 -3.03 15.05 4.53
CA PHE A 180 -3.26 15.55 5.89
C PHE A 180 -2.39 16.79 6.13
N ASP A 181 -2.67 17.87 5.40
CA ASP A 181 -1.90 19.12 5.42
C ASP A 181 -2.12 19.98 6.67
N GLN A 182 -3.24 19.76 7.39
CA GLN A 182 -3.59 20.47 8.63
C GLN A 182 -3.21 19.70 9.91
N ALA A 183 -2.52 18.56 9.81
CA ALA A 183 -2.03 17.82 10.97
C ALA A 183 -0.84 18.54 11.64
N GLU A 184 -0.53 18.20 12.90
CA GLU A 184 0.66 18.72 13.61
C GLU A 184 1.95 18.43 12.83
N HIS A 185 2.06 17.21 12.30
CA HIS A 185 3.06 16.79 11.32
C HIS A 185 2.35 16.53 9.98
N PRO A 186 2.34 17.50 9.05
CA PRO A 186 1.71 17.35 7.75
C PRO A 186 2.27 16.15 6.99
N HIS A 187 1.38 15.30 6.50
CA HIS A 187 1.78 14.05 5.84
C HIS A 187 0.84 13.65 4.72
N THR A 188 1.33 12.73 3.89
CA THR A 188 0.51 12.01 2.93
C THR A 188 0.57 10.52 3.22
N GLN A 189 -0.52 9.79 2.95
CA GLN A 189 -0.56 8.36 3.19
C GLN A 189 -1.39 7.61 2.16
N HIS A 190 -1.19 6.31 2.08
CA HIS A 190 -2.05 5.43 1.30
C HIS A 190 -2.26 4.13 2.08
N PRO A 191 -3.46 3.89 2.63
CA PRO A 191 -3.80 2.60 3.22
C PRO A 191 -3.97 1.54 2.13
N GLY A 192 -3.70 0.29 2.49
CA GLY A 192 -3.89 -0.88 1.65
C GLY A 192 -4.55 -1.97 2.45
N GLY A 193 -5.59 -2.57 1.90
CA GLY A 193 -6.31 -3.66 2.53
C GLY A 193 -6.57 -4.79 1.56
N GLY A 194 -6.58 -6.00 2.07
CA GLY A 194 -7.01 -7.20 1.37
C GLY A 194 -7.46 -8.23 2.40
N VAL A 195 -7.85 -9.42 1.93
CA VAL A 195 -8.34 -10.48 2.82
C VAL A 195 -7.24 -10.90 3.79
N GLY A 196 -7.36 -10.49 5.06
CA GLY A 196 -6.44 -10.85 6.13
C GLY A 196 -5.10 -10.12 6.05
N ILE A 197 -5.03 -9.02 5.30
CA ILE A 197 -3.80 -8.22 5.13
C ILE A 197 -4.11 -6.74 5.26
N GLN A 198 -3.25 -6.01 5.96
CA GLN A 198 -3.33 -4.56 6.10
C GLN A 198 -1.95 -3.93 5.83
N THR A 199 -1.95 -2.78 5.18
CA THR A 199 -0.73 -2.04 4.84
C THR A 199 -1.01 -0.55 5.03
N LEU A 200 -0.01 0.19 5.50
CA LEU A 200 -0.04 1.65 5.50
C LEU A 200 1.31 2.16 5.05
N MET A 201 1.29 3.02 4.04
CA MET A 201 2.44 3.81 3.63
C MET A 201 2.18 5.27 4.02
N ARG A 202 3.13 5.91 4.68
CA ARG A 202 3.03 7.32 5.05
C ARG A 202 4.35 8.06 4.81
N LEU A 203 4.23 9.27 4.30
CA LEU A 203 5.32 10.19 4.02
C LEU A 203 5.12 11.47 4.84
N TYR A 204 6.17 11.90 5.51
CA TYR A 204 6.31 13.14 6.26
C TYR A 204 7.39 13.99 5.57
N PRO A 205 7.02 14.77 4.53
CA PRO A 205 8.02 15.44 3.70
C PRO A 205 8.82 16.53 4.42
N ASN A 206 8.24 17.16 5.45
CA ASN A 206 8.91 18.21 6.22
C ASN A 206 10.02 17.65 7.12
N GLU A 207 9.83 16.41 7.59
CA GLU A 207 10.72 15.70 8.50
C GLU A 207 11.66 14.73 7.79
N GLY A 208 11.59 14.63 6.45
CA GLY A 208 12.42 13.67 5.71
C GLY A 208 12.13 12.22 6.12
N LEU A 209 10.88 11.90 6.48
CA LEU A 209 10.53 10.60 7.07
C LEU A 209 9.51 9.86 6.20
N ALA A 210 9.77 8.57 5.97
CA ALA A 210 8.81 7.64 5.37
C ALA A 210 8.64 6.40 6.25
N ILE A 211 7.39 5.98 6.45
CA ILE A 211 7.04 4.79 7.23
C ILE A 211 6.17 3.87 6.38
N ALA A 212 6.54 2.59 6.32
CA ALA A 212 5.71 1.53 5.75
C ALA A 212 5.47 0.45 6.80
N ILE A 213 4.20 0.06 6.97
CA ILE A 213 3.81 -1.10 7.77
C ILE A 213 3.06 -2.06 6.87
N MET A 214 3.43 -3.33 6.90
CA MET A 214 2.71 -4.42 6.22
C MET A 214 2.44 -5.52 7.22
N SER A 215 1.19 -5.93 7.35
CA SER A 215 0.74 -7.02 8.22
C SER A 215 -0.14 -8.00 7.46
N ASN A 216 -0.01 -9.26 7.84
CA ASN A 216 -0.88 -10.35 7.41
C ASN A 216 -1.86 -10.76 8.51
N LEU A 217 -2.26 -9.80 9.35
CA LEU A 217 -3.36 -9.90 10.29
C LEU A 217 -4.30 -8.71 10.06
N GLU A 218 -5.60 -9.00 9.99
CA GLU A 218 -6.64 -7.98 9.97
C GLU A 218 -7.19 -7.72 11.39
N GLY A 219 -7.60 -6.49 11.67
CA GLY A 219 -8.29 -6.13 12.92
C GLY A 219 -7.50 -5.26 13.90
N TYR A 220 -6.31 -4.76 13.53
CA TYR A 220 -5.56 -3.81 14.36
C TYR A 220 -5.59 -2.39 13.77
N ASP A 221 -5.41 -1.39 14.63
CA ASP A 221 -5.36 0.02 14.22
C ASP A 221 -3.98 0.38 13.66
N HIS A 222 -3.77 0.10 12.38
CA HIS A 222 -2.51 0.39 11.69
C HIS A 222 -2.18 1.89 11.62
N VAL A 223 -3.18 2.78 11.70
CA VAL A 223 -2.96 4.23 11.78
C VAL A 223 -2.31 4.57 13.12
N GLN A 224 -2.88 4.06 14.23
CA GLN A 224 -2.32 4.25 15.56
C GLN A 224 -0.89 3.70 15.68
N VAL A 225 -0.60 2.55 15.04
CA VAL A 225 0.76 1.99 15.02
C VAL A 225 1.73 2.92 14.28
N VAL A 226 1.35 3.46 13.12
CA VAL A 226 2.19 4.44 12.39
C VAL A 226 2.36 5.72 13.18
N ASP A 227 1.30 6.25 13.81
CA ASP A 227 1.39 7.43 14.68
C ASP A 227 2.36 7.20 15.85
N ALA A 228 2.27 6.04 16.51
CA ALA A 228 3.18 5.68 17.59
C ALA A 228 4.63 5.57 17.10
N ALA A 229 4.87 4.93 15.95
CA ALA A 229 6.19 4.82 15.36
C ALA A 229 6.77 6.19 14.99
N ALA A 230 5.96 7.05 14.35
CA ALA A 230 6.36 8.41 13.97
C ALA A 230 6.71 9.25 15.22
N ASN A 231 5.90 9.18 16.27
CA ASN A 231 6.14 9.92 17.51
C ASN A 231 7.45 9.51 18.21
N VAL A 232 7.84 8.23 18.12
CA VAL A 232 9.15 7.78 18.60
C VAL A 232 10.26 8.46 17.81
N VAL A 233 10.18 8.47 16.48
CA VAL A 233 11.17 9.13 15.61
C VAL A 233 11.23 10.64 15.87
N PHE A 234 10.08 11.32 15.91
CA PHE A 234 10.01 12.76 16.19
C PHE A 234 10.60 13.12 17.56
N SER A 235 10.43 12.26 18.56
CA SER A 235 11.05 12.45 19.87
C SER A 235 12.57 12.35 19.85
N MET A 236 13.13 11.55 18.93
CA MET A 236 14.58 11.41 18.73
C MET A 236 15.15 12.60 17.93
N LEU A 237 14.45 13.04 16.89
CA LEU A 237 14.83 14.22 16.09
C LEU A 237 14.81 15.51 16.91
N GLY A 238 13.92 15.62 17.89
CA GLY A 238 13.88 16.73 18.86
C GLY A 238 15.03 16.73 19.88
N SER A 239 15.83 15.67 19.94
CA SER A 239 17.00 15.51 20.82
C SER A 239 18.28 15.33 20.00
N ASP A 240 18.94 16.43 19.62
CA ASP A 240 20.29 16.45 19.03
C ASP A 240 20.52 15.54 17.80
N ALA A 241 19.76 15.72 16.72
CA ALA A 241 20.11 15.13 15.42
C ALA A 241 21.20 15.98 14.73
N GLU A 242 22.46 15.52 14.81
CA GLU A 242 23.52 15.94 13.89
C GLU A 242 23.20 15.38 12.48
N ASP A 243 23.50 16.18 11.45
CA ASP A 243 23.35 15.84 10.02
C ASP A 243 24.02 14.51 9.66
N ASP A 244 23.28 13.39 9.72
CA ASP A 244 23.73 12.08 9.22
C ASP A 244 23.00 11.72 7.91
N GLU A 245 23.68 10.96 7.05
CA GLU A 245 23.17 10.51 5.75
C GLU A 245 21.86 9.70 5.89
N PRO A 246 20.99 9.68 4.84
CA PRO A 246 19.75 8.92 4.82
C PRO A 246 19.95 7.48 5.32
N ALA A 247 19.38 7.17 6.48
CA ALA A 247 19.47 5.85 7.09
C ALA A 247 18.15 5.09 6.87
N VAL A 248 18.22 3.95 6.18
CA VAL A 248 17.12 2.99 6.15
C VAL A 248 17.17 2.16 7.43
N ALA A 249 16.29 2.45 8.38
CA ALA A 249 16.13 1.67 9.59
C ALA A 249 15.10 0.55 9.36
N PHE A 250 15.60 -0.68 9.24
CA PHE A 250 14.75 -1.88 9.28
C PHE A 250 14.57 -2.32 10.71
N THR A 251 13.34 -2.34 11.21
CA THR A 251 13.08 -3.11 12.43
C THR A 251 13.04 -4.59 12.05
N PRO A 252 13.71 -5.47 12.83
CA PRO A 252 13.54 -6.92 12.67
C PRO A 252 12.05 -7.29 12.85
N PRO A 253 11.63 -8.50 12.42
CA PRO A 253 10.26 -8.98 12.64
C PRO A 253 9.82 -8.69 14.08
N ILE A 254 8.59 -8.18 14.25
CA ILE A 254 8.04 -7.98 15.59
C ILE A 254 8.04 -9.37 16.24
N VAL A 255 8.66 -9.52 17.41
CA VAL A 255 8.63 -10.77 18.17
C VAL A 255 7.84 -10.57 19.46
N ASP A 256 7.04 -11.55 19.83
CA ASP A 256 6.30 -11.51 21.09
C ASP A 256 7.26 -11.69 22.28
N ALA A 257 6.72 -11.61 23.50
CA ALA A 257 7.51 -11.80 24.72
C ALA A 257 8.15 -13.20 24.84
N GLU A 258 7.73 -14.15 24.00
CA GLU A 258 8.17 -15.54 23.96
C GLU A 258 9.17 -15.80 22.83
N GLY A 259 9.43 -14.81 21.98
CA GLY A 259 10.38 -14.86 20.87
C GLY A 259 9.81 -15.42 19.56
N ASN A 260 8.49 -15.56 19.45
CA ASN A 260 7.84 -15.96 18.20
C ASN A 260 7.66 -14.74 17.30
N GLU A 261 7.84 -14.92 15.98
CA GLU A 261 7.50 -13.86 15.02
C GLU A 261 6.00 -13.54 15.08
N VAL A 262 5.69 -12.29 15.42
CA VAL A 262 4.35 -11.71 15.37
C VAL A 262 4.08 -11.28 13.91
N PRO A 263 2.87 -11.55 13.39
CA PRO A 263 2.45 -11.09 12.07
C PRO A 263 2.68 -9.59 11.87
N GLY A 264 3.58 -9.23 10.95
CA GLY A 264 3.82 -7.85 10.56
C GLY A 264 5.30 -7.48 10.39
N SER A 265 5.53 -6.45 9.59
CA SER A 265 6.84 -5.86 9.36
C SER A 265 6.70 -4.35 9.25
N ILE A 266 7.64 -3.62 9.87
CA ILE A 266 7.73 -2.17 9.85
C ILE A 266 9.05 -1.79 9.18
N ALA A 267 9.03 -0.81 8.29
CA ALA A 267 10.23 -0.21 7.73
C ALA A 267 10.14 1.31 7.84
N VAL A 268 11.26 1.93 8.22
CA VAL A 268 11.39 3.37 8.37
C VAL A 268 12.57 3.86 7.53
N ILE A 269 12.38 4.94 6.77
CA ILE A 269 13.47 5.69 6.14
C ILE A 269 13.48 7.10 6.71
N GLU A 270 14.66 7.54 7.08
CA GLU A 270 14.99 8.91 7.43
C GLU A 270 15.98 9.44 6.37
N THR A 271 15.85 10.71 5.98
CA THR A 271 16.72 11.37 4.99
C THR A 271 17.40 12.61 5.52
#